data_AF-A0A3E4F691-F1
#
_entry.id   AF-A0A3E4F691-F1
#
_cell.length_a   1.000
_cell.length_b   1.000
_cell.length_c   1.000
_cell.angle_alpha   90.00
_cell.angle_beta   90.00
_cell.angle_gamma   90.00
#
_symmetry.space_group_name_H-M   'P 1'
#
loop_
_entity.id
_entity.type
_entity.pdbx_description
1 polymer ?
#
loop_
_entity_poly.entity_id
_entity_poly.type
_entity_poly.pdbx_seq_one_letter_code
_entity_poly.pdbx_strand_id
1 'polypeptide(L)' 'MKNEEIICYCSNVTKAQIIKAMEQGARTLNDIRKMTGACTLHRCKELSPKGT' A
#
# COMPACT_ATOMS: atom_id res chain seq x y z
N MET A 1 -14.96 -0.47 11.45
CA MET A 1 -14.12 -1.35 10.60
C MET A 1 -12.66 -1.09 10.93
N LYS A 2 -11.86 -2.11 11.23
CA LYS A 2 -10.41 -1.92 11.45
C LYS A 2 -9.69 -1.90 10.10
N ASN A 3 -9.10 -0.76 9.73
CA ASN A 3 -8.36 -0.56 8.48
C ASN A 3 -6.83 -0.62 8.70
N GLU A 4 -6.40 -1.32 9.75
CA GLU A 4 -5.00 -1.43 10.20
C GLU A 4 -4.22 -2.54 9.45
N GLU A 5 -4.91 -3.34 8.64
CA GLU A 5 -4.30 -4.39 7.83
C GLU A 5 -3.18 -3.83 6.95
N ILE A 6 -2.00 -4.44 7.00
CA ILE A 6 -0.86 -4.13 6.13
C ILE A 6 -1.14 -4.71 4.74
N ILE A 7 -1.20 -3.82 3.75
CA ILE A 7 -1.40 -4.17 2.34
C ILE A 7 -0.06 -4.27 1.62
N CYS A 8 0.90 -3.39 1.91
CA CYS A 8 2.26 -3.49 1.38
C CYS A 8 3.26 -3.65 2.53
N TYR A 9 3.77 -4.86 2.69
CA TYR A 9 4.78 -5.20 3.70
C TYR A 9 6.15 -4.60 3.43
N CYS A 10 6.45 -4.28 2.16
CA CYS A 10 7.74 -3.69 1.80
C CYS A 10 7.89 -2.28 2.38
N SER A 11 6.83 -1.48 2.31
CA SER A 11 6.81 -0.07 2.69
C SER A 11 5.90 0.22 3.88
N ASN A 12 5.46 -0.82 4.60
CA ASN A 12 4.55 -0.74 5.76
C ASN A 12 3.28 0.10 5.49
N VAL A 13 2.65 -0.11 4.34
CA VAL A 13 1.42 0.61 3.96
C VAL A 13 0.19 -0.18 4.38
N THR A 14 -0.68 0.48 5.14
CA THR A 14 -1.96 -0.07 5.63
C THR A 14 -3.12 0.24 4.69
N LYS A 15 -4.23 -0.50 4.86
CA LYS A 15 -5.49 -0.24 4.17
C LYS A 15 -6.02 1.18 4.42
N ALA A 16 -5.88 1.69 5.65
CA ALA A 16 -6.27 3.04 6.02
C ALA A 16 -5.51 4.11 5.20
N GLN A 17 -4.22 3.90 4.96
CA GLN A 17 -3.42 4.82 4.15
C GLN A 17 -3.83 4.82 2.67
N ILE A 18 -4.22 3.67 2.12
CA ILE A 18 -4.76 3.60 0.75
C ILE A 18 -6.10 4.33 0.66
N ILE A 19 -7.01 4.11 1.61
CA ILE A 19 -8.31 4.80 1.67
C ILE A 19 -8.09 6.32 1.78
N LYS A 20 -7.20 6.76 2.67
CA LYS A 20 -6.85 8.18 2.82
C LYS A 20 -6.30 8.78 1.51
N ALA A 21 -5.47 8.06 0.77
CA ALA A 21 -4.99 8.51 -0.54
C ALA A 21 -6.14 8.66 -1.55
N MET A 22 -7.12 7.75 -1.54
CA MET A 22 -8.33 7.86 -2.38
C MET A 22 -9.18 9.08 -2.01
N GLU A 23 -9.37 9.33 -0.71
CA GLU A 23 -10.07 10.52 -0.20
C GLU A 23 -9.36 11.82 -0.60
N GLN A 24 -8.03 11.80 -0.65
CA GLN A 24 -7.18 12.90 -1.10
C GLN A 24 -7.09 13.06 -2.63
N GLY A 25 -7.81 12.24 -3.39
CA GLY A 25 -7.92 12.41 -4.85
C GLY A 25 -7.17 11.39 -5.69
N ALA A 26 -6.55 10.36 -5.12
CA ALA A 26 -6.01 9.26 -5.92
C ALA A 26 -7.14 8.58 -6.70
N ARG A 27 -6.98 8.43 -8.01
CA ARG A 27 -7.96 7.77 -8.89
C ARG A 27 -7.36 6.59 -9.65
N THR A 28 -6.04 6.49 -9.70
CA THR A 28 -5.32 5.40 -10.36
C THR A 28 -4.39 4.67 -9.41
N LEU A 29 -4.00 3.45 -9.77
CA LEU A 29 -2.96 2.71 -9.04
C LEU A 29 -1.64 3.49 -8.98
N ASN A 30 -1.32 4.24 -10.03
CA ASN A 30 -0.11 5.07 -10.06
C ASN A 30 -0.18 6.19 -9.01
N ASP A 31 -1.35 6.81 -8.84
CA ASP A 31 -1.55 7.83 -7.80
C ASP A 31 -1.35 7.23 -6.41
N ILE A 32 -1.95 6.06 -6.16
CA ILE A 32 -1.78 5.35 -4.88
C ILE A 32 -0.31 5.03 -4.62
N ARG A 33 0.43 4.54 -5.62
CA ARG A 33 1.88 4.27 -5.49
C ARG A 33 2.65 5.54 -5.15
N LYS A 34 2.39 6.65 -5.85
CA LYS A 34 3.04 7.95 -5.61
C LYS A 34 2.73 8.52 -4.22
N MET A 35 1.48 8.40 -3.77
CA MET A 35 1.02 9.00 -2.51
C MET A 35 1.34 8.15 -1.28
N THR A 36 1.41 6.83 -1.41
CA THR A 36 1.61 5.91 -0.27
C THR A 36 2.96 5.22 -0.26
N GLY A 37 3.68 5.17 -1.38
CA GLY A 37 4.90 4.39 -1.55
C GLY A 37 4.67 2.88 -1.71
N ALA A 38 3.41 2.40 -1.70
CA ALA A 38 3.11 1.00 -1.90
C ALA A 38 3.66 0.48 -3.24
N CYS A 39 4.18 -0.76 -3.23
CA CYS A 39 4.72 -1.44 -4.42
C CYS A 39 5.88 -0.73 -5.14
N THR A 40 6.65 0.11 -4.44
CA THR A 40 7.82 0.81 -5.04
C THR A 40 9.17 0.17 -4.71
N LEU A 41 9.23 -0.69 -3.68
CA LEU A 41 10.47 -1.32 -3.21
C LEU A 41 10.71 -2.73 -3.78
N HIS A 42 9.68 -3.38 -4.35
CA HIS A 42 9.78 -4.66 -5.07
C HIS A 42 10.35 -5.84 -4.26
N ARG A 43 10.19 -5.83 -2.93
CA ARG A 43 10.67 -6.88 -2.00
C ARG A 43 9.59 -7.87 -1.58
N CYS A 44 8.55 -8.07 -2.40
CA CYS A 44 7.39 -8.86 -2.04
C CYS A 44 7.77 -10.32 -1.72
N LYS A 45 8.75 -10.87 -2.45
CA LYS A 45 9.22 -12.25 -2.22
C LYS A 45 9.83 -12.45 -0.83
N GLU A 46 10.50 -11.44 -0.27
CA GLU A 46 11.14 -11.54 1.06
C GLU A 46 10.23 -11.07 2.20
N LEU A 47 9.44 -10.02 1.98
CA LEU A 47 8.73 -9.31 3.05
C LEU A 47 7.23 -9.60 3.10
N SER A 48 6.61 -10.01 1.98
CA SER A 48 5.19 -10.39 1.99
C SER A 48 5.04 -11.78 2.61
N PRO A 49 4.06 -12.00 3.50
CA PRO A 49 3.78 -13.34 4.03
C PRO A 49 3.34 -14.33 2.95
N LYS A 50 2.94 -13.84 1.77
CA LYS A 50 2.62 -14.67 0.59
C LYS A 50 3.83 -15.04 -0.25
N GLY A 51 5.00 -14.42 -0.03
CA GLY A 51 6.23 -14.65 -0.79
C GLY A 51 6.11 -14.37 -2.30
N THR A 52 5.11 -13.58 -2.72
CA THR A 52 4.78 -13.23 -4.10
C THR A 52 4.33 -11.77 -4.20
#